data_AF-A0A9P4P883-F1
#
_entry.id   AF-A0A9P4P883-F1
#
_cell.length_a   1.000
_cell.length_b   1.000
_cell.length_c   1.000
_cell.angle_alpha   90.00
_cell.angle_beta   90.00
_cell.angle_gamma   90.00
#
_symmetry.space_group_name_H-M   'P 1'
#
loop_
_entity.id
_entity.type
_entity.pdbx_description
1 polymer ?
#
loop_
_entity_poly.entity_id
_entity_poly.type
_entity_poly.pdbx_seq_one_letter_code
_entity_poly.pdbx_strand_id
1 'polypeptide(L)'
;MADVALQTAPELPSSVPEKDELVSRLDDLLERYLHTLDAYQKAQQQLMTHLSSGYLSLAQANFNNNAHTRYGQDYFDERMQASRKVYVLFVITEDEGKTAFSVASQTAEDPTPKTEDSSSPSDDSATPKEAISTAEAEAKSEPDAQNASDEKANAPEPETKKSPSNDPLRWFGVLVPPALRSAQGSFVSAIHGPVAELSNLLKDLRQQEIEIGRVRKQIKKL
;
A
#
# COMPACT_ATOMS: atom_id res chain seq x y z
N MET A 1 64.23 61.19 16.27
CA MET A 1 63.83 60.31 15.16
C MET A 1 63.30 59.04 15.83
N ALA A 2 62.05 59.01 16.29
CA ALA A 2 60.81 58.85 15.52
C ALA A 2 60.79 57.52 14.78
N ASP A 3 60.36 56.46 15.47
CA ASP A 3 59.78 55.29 14.83
C ASP A 3 58.39 55.07 15.44
N VAL A 4 57.39 55.32 14.59
CA VAL A 4 55.97 55.32 14.88
C VAL A 4 55.40 53.98 14.40
N ALA A 5 54.52 53.44 15.22
CA ALA A 5 53.70 52.24 15.09
C ALA A 5 53.31 51.80 13.67
N LEU A 6 53.26 50.48 13.47
CA LEU A 6 52.18 49.81 12.73
C LEU A 6 51.85 48.50 13.45
N GLN A 7 50.96 48.63 14.44
CA GLN A 7 50.32 47.49 15.08
C GLN A 7 49.21 47.04 14.14
N THR A 8 49.45 45.93 13.44
CA THR A 8 48.46 45.29 12.56
C THR A 8 47.31 44.81 13.44
N ALA A 9 46.13 45.41 13.27
CA ALA A 9 44.90 44.99 13.91
C ALA A 9 44.53 43.57 13.43
N PRO A 10 43.94 42.71 14.29
CA PRO A 10 43.41 41.43 13.85
C PRO A 10 42.13 41.69 13.05
N GLU A 11 42.10 41.24 11.80
CA GLU A 11 40.87 41.14 11.03
C GLU A 11 39.87 40.26 11.77
N LEU A 12 38.60 40.67 11.74
CA LEU A 12 37.44 39.90 12.21
C LEU A 12 36.87 39.11 11.02
N PRO A 13 37.00 37.78 10.98
CA PRO A 13 36.14 36.96 10.15
C PRO A 13 35.33 35.99 11.01
N SER A 14 33.99 36.11 11.03
CA SER A 14 33.15 34.92 11.31
C SER A 14 31.64 35.05 11.03
N SER A 15 30.99 36.22 11.08
CA SER A 15 29.50 36.22 11.01
C SER A 15 28.90 36.10 9.60
N VAL A 16 29.60 36.58 8.58
CA VAL A 16 29.15 36.52 7.18
C VAL A 16 29.04 35.07 6.66
N PRO A 17 30.06 34.19 6.82
CA PRO A 17 29.96 32.81 6.32
C PRO A 17 28.85 32.00 7.01
N GLU A 18 28.62 32.19 8.32
CA GLU A 18 27.55 31.49 9.04
C GLU A 18 26.16 31.85 8.50
N LYS A 19 25.95 33.11 8.12
CA LYS A 19 24.69 33.56 7.54
C LYS A 19 24.48 32.98 6.13
N ASP A 20 25.51 32.99 5.30
CA ASP A 20 25.45 32.46 3.93
C ASP A 20 25.20 30.94 3.91
N GLU A 21 25.76 30.20 4.87
CA GLU A 21 25.47 28.78 5.09
C GLU A 21 24.01 28.53 5.48
N LEU A 22 23.44 29.35 6.38
CA LEU A 22 22.03 29.24 6.77
C LEU A 22 21.07 29.58 5.62
N VAL A 23 21.44 30.56 4.78
CA VAL A 23 20.66 30.90 3.58
C VAL A 23 20.69 29.75 2.58
N SER A 24 21.87 29.17 2.31
CA SER A 24 22.00 28.00 1.43
C SER A 24 21.17 26.82 1.94
N ARG A 25 21.21 26.55 3.25
CA ARG A 25 20.38 25.52 3.89
C ARG A 25 18.88 25.82 3.77
N LEU A 26 18.48 27.09 3.85
CA LEU A 26 17.08 27.47 3.67
C LEU A 26 16.61 27.20 2.24
N ASP A 27 17.44 27.51 1.24
CA ASP A 27 17.13 27.27 -0.17
C ASP A 27 16.98 25.77 -0.44
N ASP A 28 17.90 24.93 0.06
CA ASP A 28 17.80 23.47 -0.03
C ASP A 28 16.50 22.92 0.60
N LEU A 29 16.10 23.47 1.76
CA LEU A 29 14.86 23.07 2.43
C LEU A 29 13.62 23.47 1.63
N LEU A 30 13.64 24.65 1.01
CA LEU A 30 12.54 25.13 0.17
C LEU A 30 12.42 24.30 -1.12
N GLU A 31 13.54 23.96 -1.75
CA GLU A 31 13.57 23.07 -2.91
C GLU A 31 12.95 21.70 -2.55
N ARG A 32 13.40 21.08 -1.46
CA ARG A 32 12.83 19.81 -0.97
C ARG A 32 11.34 19.94 -0.67
N TYR A 33 10.90 21.04 -0.06
CA TYR A 33 9.49 21.30 0.21
C TYR A 33 8.64 21.35 -1.07
N LEU A 34 9.14 22.03 -2.11
CA LEU A 34 8.44 22.09 -3.39
C LEU A 34 8.35 20.72 -4.07
N HIS A 35 9.40 19.90 -4.00
CA HIS A 35 9.36 18.53 -4.49
C HIS A 35 8.37 17.65 -3.71
N THR A 36 8.35 17.75 -2.38
CA THR A 36 7.36 17.03 -1.55
C THR A 36 5.94 17.46 -1.89
N LEU A 37 5.72 18.76 -2.13
CA LEU A 37 4.42 19.31 -2.48
C LEU A 37 3.93 18.83 -3.84
N ASP A 38 4.80 18.78 -4.84
CA ASP A 38 4.48 18.20 -6.17
C ASP A 38 4.14 16.71 -6.05
N ALA A 39 4.93 15.94 -5.28
CA ALA A 39 4.63 14.54 -5.00
C ALA A 39 3.27 14.36 -4.30
N TYR A 40 2.95 15.23 -3.33
CA TYR A 40 1.66 15.24 -2.64
C TYR A 40 0.50 15.49 -3.60
N GLN A 41 0.62 16.48 -4.50
CA GLN A 41 -0.41 16.76 -5.50
C GLN A 41 -0.62 15.60 -6.47
N LYS A 42 0.46 14.96 -6.93
CA LYS A 42 0.40 13.77 -7.79
C LYS A 42 -0.29 12.60 -7.08
N ALA A 43 0.07 12.32 -5.84
CA ALA A 43 -0.58 11.27 -5.05
C ALA A 43 -2.08 11.58 -4.83
N GLN A 44 -2.44 12.85 -4.61
CA GLN A 44 -3.84 13.26 -4.49
C GLN A 44 -4.64 13.03 -5.78
N GLN A 45 -4.04 13.32 -6.95
CA GLN A 45 -4.67 13.04 -8.25
C GLN A 45 -4.88 11.53 -8.45
N GLN A 46 -3.87 10.72 -8.15
CA GLN A 46 -3.98 9.26 -8.23
C GLN A 46 -5.08 8.72 -7.31
N LEU A 47 -5.16 9.22 -6.07
CA LEU A 47 -6.24 8.88 -5.13
C LEU A 47 -7.61 9.18 -5.74
N MET A 48 -7.77 10.36 -6.34
CA MET A 48 -9.02 10.76 -6.97
C MET A 48 -9.39 9.87 -8.16
N THR A 49 -8.42 9.46 -8.97
CA THR A 49 -8.62 8.49 -10.07
C THR A 49 -9.09 7.13 -9.56
N HIS A 50 -8.46 6.60 -8.50
CA HIS A 50 -8.86 5.32 -7.92
C HIS A 50 -10.24 5.39 -7.25
N LEU A 51 -10.55 6.49 -6.54
CA LEU A 51 -11.86 6.65 -5.93
C LEU A 51 -12.96 6.81 -6.97
N SER A 52 -12.77 7.66 -7.99
CA SER A 52 -13.76 7.86 -9.05
C SER A 52 -14.04 6.57 -9.82
N SER A 53 -13.00 5.82 -10.21
CA SER A 53 -13.16 4.52 -10.86
C SER A 53 -13.84 3.47 -9.96
N GLY A 54 -13.50 3.45 -8.68
CA GLY A 54 -14.13 2.57 -7.68
C GLY A 54 -15.61 2.86 -7.50
N TYR A 55 -15.98 4.14 -7.31
CA TYR A 55 -17.37 4.55 -7.16
C TYR A 55 -18.20 4.35 -8.43
N LEU A 56 -17.62 4.59 -9.61
CA LEU A 56 -18.31 4.33 -10.88
C LEU A 56 -18.59 2.83 -11.06
N SER A 57 -17.61 1.98 -10.77
CA SER A 57 -17.76 0.52 -10.82
C SER A 57 -18.79 0.01 -9.80
N LEU A 58 -18.82 0.60 -8.61
CA LEU A 58 -19.83 0.30 -7.58
C LEU A 58 -21.23 0.74 -8.03
N ALA A 59 -21.36 1.91 -8.65
CA ALA A 59 -22.62 2.39 -9.19
C ALA A 59 -23.13 1.47 -10.31
N GLN A 60 -22.24 1.02 -11.20
CA GLN A 60 -22.55 0.05 -12.25
C GLN A 60 -23.00 -1.30 -11.65
N ALA A 61 -22.33 -1.79 -10.61
CA ALA A 61 -22.73 -3.01 -9.91
C ALA A 61 -24.14 -2.86 -9.31
N ASN A 62 -24.42 -1.74 -8.65
CA ASN A 62 -25.74 -1.45 -8.08
C ASN A 62 -26.84 -1.32 -9.13
N PHE A 63 -26.53 -0.73 -10.29
CA PHE A 63 -27.49 -0.59 -11.39
C PHE A 63 -27.86 -1.94 -12.01
N ASN A 64 -26.87 -2.83 -12.16
CA ASN A 64 -27.07 -4.17 -12.72
C ASN A 64 -27.56 -5.18 -11.68
N ASN A 65 -27.76 -4.77 -10.42
CA ASN A 65 -28.27 -5.67 -9.40
C ASN A 65 -29.78 -5.84 -9.59
N ASN A 66 -30.19 -7.06 -9.94
CA ASN A 66 -31.60 -7.42 -10.08
C ASN A 66 -32.30 -7.56 -8.72
N ALA A 67 -31.56 -7.68 -7.62
CA ALA A 67 -32.10 -7.55 -6.29
C ALA A 67 -32.39 -6.07 -6.02
N HIS A 68 -33.55 -5.76 -5.44
CA HIS A 68 -33.95 -4.39 -5.06
C HIS A 68 -33.08 -3.77 -3.94
N THR A 69 -31.95 -4.38 -3.61
CA THR A 69 -31.06 -3.99 -2.52
C THR A 69 -29.72 -3.56 -3.10
N ARG A 70 -29.15 -2.48 -2.58
CA ARG A 70 -27.83 -2.00 -3.01
C ARG A 70 -26.73 -2.75 -2.28
N TYR A 71 -25.56 -2.90 -2.91
CA TYR A 71 -24.36 -3.33 -2.21
C TYR A 71 -24.00 -2.27 -1.18
N GLY A 72 -24.05 -2.67 0.09
CA GLY A 72 -23.88 -1.76 1.21
C GLY A 72 -23.88 -2.48 2.55
N GLN A 73 -23.99 -1.69 3.61
CA GLN A 73 -23.85 -2.15 5.00
C GLN A 73 -24.83 -3.24 5.40
N ASP A 74 -25.98 -3.33 4.74
CA ASP A 74 -27.03 -4.30 5.05
C ASP A 74 -26.58 -5.76 4.80
N TYR A 75 -25.49 -5.95 4.04
CA TYR A 75 -24.88 -7.24 3.76
C TYR A 75 -23.62 -7.51 4.60
N PHE A 76 -23.20 -6.59 5.48
CA PHE A 76 -21.99 -6.80 6.27
C PHE A 76 -22.22 -7.88 7.32
N ASP A 77 -21.28 -8.82 7.41
CA ASP A 77 -21.25 -9.80 8.50
C ASP A 77 -20.92 -9.06 9.81
N GLU A 78 -21.66 -9.34 10.89
CA GLU A 78 -21.38 -8.78 12.23
C GLU A 78 -19.99 -9.18 12.75
N ARG A 79 -19.42 -10.26 12.20
CA ARG A 79 -18.06 -10.75 12.50
C ARG A 79 -16.99 -10.12 11.61
N MET A 80 -17.31 -9.10 10.82
CA MET A 80 -16.38 -8.42 9.93
C MET A 80 -15.10 -7.99 10.67
N GLN A 81 -13.96 -8.42 10.12
CA GLN A 81 -12.64 -7.97 10.54
C GLN A 81 -11.97 -7.18 9.41
N ALA A 82 -11.09 -6.25 9.77
CA ALA A 82 -10.35 -5.46 8.80
C ALA A 82 -9.44 -6.36 7.95
N SER A 83 -9.69 -6.46 6.65
CA SER A 83 -8.82 -7.21 5.73
C SER A 83 -7.44 -6.55 5.54
N ARG A 84 -7.34 -5.24 5.79
CA ARG A 84 -6.12 -4.43 5.62
C ARG A 84 -5.90 -3.60 6.87
N LYS A 85 -4.66 -3.55 7.34
CA LYS A 85 -4.24 -2.80 8.52
C LYS A 85 -3.14 -1.82 8.13
N VAL A 86 -3.17 -0.64 8.76
CA VAL A 86 -2.10 0.35 8.65
C VAL A 86 -1.16 0.17 9.83
N TYR A 87 0.12 0.02 9.53
CA TYR A 87 1.20 -0.06 10.50
C TYR A 87 1.94 1.27 10.53
N VAL A 88 2.21 1.75 11.74
CA VAL A 88 3.08 2.90 11.96
C VAL A 88 4.44 2.35 12.34
N LEU A 89 5.37 2.38 11.40
CA LEU A 89 6.75 2.00 11.64
C LEU A 89 7.49 3.17 12.27
N PHE A 90 8.15 2.93 13.39
CA PHE A 90 9.04 3.90 14.02
C PHE A 90 10.46 3.55 13.61
N VAL A 91 11.05 4.35 12.72
CA VAL A 91 12.45 4.24 12.33
C VAL A 91 13.26 5.17 13.23
N ILE A 92 14.03 4.59 14.13
CA ILE A 92 14.98 5.34 14.95
C ILE A 92 16.28 5.43 14.15
N THR A 93 16.52 6.59 13.54
CA THR A 93 17.84 6.97 13.03
C THR A 93 18.56 7.79 14.09
N GLU A 94 19.90 7.72 14.13
CA GLU A 94 20.76 8.25 15.21
C GLU A 94 20.47 9.72 15.58
N ASP A 95 19.95 10.53 14.67
CA ASP A 95 19.65 11.94 14.93
C ASP A 95 18.16 12.33 14.94
N GLU A 96 17.23 11.53 14.39
CA GLU A 96 15.80 11.83 14.42
C GLU A 96 14.94 10.55 14.31
N GLY A 97 13.93 10.42 15.19
CA GLY A 97 12.92 9.38 15.09
C GLY A 97 11.91 9.68 13.97
N LYS A 98 11.96 8.93 12.87
CA LYS A 98 11.04 9.08 11.74
C LYS A 98 9.94 8.02 11.80
N THR A 99 8.68 8.46 11.93
CA THR A 99 7.51 7.58 11.75
C THR A 99 7.13 7.44 10.27
N ALA A 100 6.87 6.22 9.81
CA ALA A 100 6.39 5.95 8.46
C ALA A 100 5.11 5.09 8.50
N PHE A 101 4.14 5.41 7.66
CA PHE A 101 2.91 4.65 7.49
C PHE A 101 3.09 3.63 6.37
N SER A 102 2.75 2.37 6.64
CA SER A 102 2.73 1.29 5.67
C SER A 102 1.43 0.50 5.79
N VAL A 103 0.86 0.06 4.68
CA VAL A 103 -0.38 -0.74 4.66
C VAL A 103 0.00 -2.19 4.39
N ALA A 104 -0.44 -3.11 5.25
CA ALA A 104 -0.32 -4.54 4.98
C ALA A 104 -1.69 -5.21 4.89
N SER A 105 -1.79 -6.21 4.02
CA SER A 105 -2.95 -7.10 3.95
C SER A 105 -2.78 -8.22 4.97
N GLN A 106 -3.85 -8.56 5.70
CA GLN A 106 -3.85 -9.78 6.50
C GLN A 106 -4.04 -10.96 5.55
N THR A 107 -2.95 -11.58 5.12
CA THR A 107 -3.00 -12.98 4.70
C THR A 107 -3.12 -13.79 5.99
N ALA A 108 -4.04 -14.76 6.03
CA ALA A 108 -4.35 -15.51 7.23
C ALA A 108 -3.15 -16.33 7.70
N GLU A 109 -2.30 -15.74 8.54
CA GLU A 109 -1.40 -16.37 9.51
C GLU A 109 -0.71 -15.25 10.31
N ASP A 110 -0.85 -15.31 11.64
CA ASP A 110 -0.16 -14.42 12.57
C ASP A 110 1.36 -14.46 12.32
N PRO A 111 2.05 -13.31 12.18
CA PRO A 111 3.51 -13.33 12.13
C PRO A 111 4.02 -13.37 13.57
N THR A 112 4.36 -14.58 14.04
CA THR A 112 5.41 -14.72 15.05
C THR A 112 6.77 -14.48 14.36
N PRO A 113 7.69 -13.70 14.95
CA PRO A 113 8.95 -13.38 14.30
C PRO A 113 9.90 -14.58 14.42
N LYS A 114 10.27 -15.18 13.29
CA LYS A 114 11.49 -15.97 13.16
C LYS A 114 12.35 -15.41 12.02
N THR A 115 13.58 -15.15 12.42
CA THR A 115 14.78 -14.70 11.70
C THR A 115 15.08 -15.48 10.41
N GLU A 116 15.58 -14.73 9.42
CA GLU A 116 16.64 -15.01 8.40
C GLU A 116 16.71 -16.45 7.84
N ASP A 117 16.69 -16.70 6.53
CA ASP A 117 17.71 -16.23 5.58
C ASP A 117 17.32 -16.54 4.10
N SER A 118 17.86 -15.72 3.19
CA SER A 118 18.21 -15.94 1.78
C SER A 118 17.28 -16.67 0.78
N SER A 119 16.74 -15.91 -0.18
CA SER A 119 17.15 -15.93 -1.61
C SER A 119 16.00 -15.57 -2.56
N SER A 120 16.29 -14.64 -3.46
CA SER A 120 15.45 -14.12 -4.54
C SER A 120 15.70 -14.91 -5.85
N PRO A 121 15.17 -14.51 -7.02
CA PRO A 121 13.83 -14.79 -7.55
C PRO A 121 13.92 -15.60 -8.87
N SER A 122 12.81 -16.13 -9.38
CA SER A 122 12.73 -16.49 -10.81
C SER A 122 11.31 -16.35 -11.36
N ASP A 123 11.24 -15.39 -12.26
CA ASP A 123 10.30 -15.15 -13.35
C ASP A 123 10.08 -16.42 -14.19
N ASP A 124 8.84 -16.76 -14.56
CA ASP A 124 8.58 -17.25 -15.91
C ASP A 124 7.11 -17.08 -16.31
N SER A 125 6.96 -16.52 -17.50
CA SER A 125 5.74 -16.16 -18.18
C SER A 125 5.71 -16.99 -19.46
N ALA A 126 4.82 -17.97 -19.56
CA ALA A 126 4.50 -18.58 -20.85
C ALA A 126 3.18 -19.37 -20.84
N THR A 127 2.14 -18.77 -21.42
CA THR A 127 1.25 -19.47 -22.37
C THR A 127 1.77 -19.10 -23.77
N PRO A 128 1.73 -19.97 -24.81
CA PRO A 128 0.45 -20.28 -25.48
C PRO A 128 0.32 -21.60 -26.32
N LYS A 129 -0.95 -22.02 -26.48
CA LYS A 129 -1.62 -22.61 -27.69
C LYS A 129 -1.16 -23.96 -28.29
N GLU A 130 -2.14 -24.86 -28.46
CA GLU A 130 -2.55 -25.56 -29.72
C GLU A 130 -3.83 -26.40 -29.44
N ALA A 131 -4.98 -26.11 -30.06
CA ALA A 131 -5.49 -26.63 -31.36
C ALA A 131 -5.90 -28.13 -31.30
N ILE A 132 -7.19 -28.41 -31.09
CA ILE A 132 -8.16 -28.98 -32.05
C ILE A 132 -7.82 -30.41 -32.53
N SER A 133 -8.63 -31.40 -32.10
CA SER A 133 -9.00 -32.52 -32.96
C SER A 133 -10.42 -33.04 -32.66
N THR A 134 -11.12 -33.15 -33.78
CA THR A 134 -12.39 -33.78 -34.20
C THR A 134 -13.15 -34.83 -33.38
N ALA A 135 -14.46 -34.81 -33.65
CA ALA A 135 -15.59 -35.64 -33.26
C ALA A 135 -15.60 -37.10 -33.76
N GLU A 136 -16.32 -37.98 -33.02
CA GLU A 136 -17.36 -38.95 -33.45
C GLU A 136 -17.78 -39.78 -32.21
N ALA A 137 -19.01 -39.69 -31.69
CA ALA A 137 -20.28 -40.28 -32.12
C ALA A 137 -20.60 -41.67 -31.50
N GLU A 138 -21.63 -41.63 -30.63
CA GLU A 138 -22.69 -42.63 -30.38
C GLU A 138 -22.50 -43.91 -29.54
N ALA A 139 -23.47 -44.03 -28.60
CA ALA A 139 -24.32 -45.18 -28.26
C ALA A 139 -24.06 -45.97 -26.94
N LYS A 140 -24.93 -45.65 -25.96
CA LYS A 140 -25.74 -46.53 -25.08
C LYS A 140 -25.21 -47.93 -24.71
N SER A 141 -25.06 -48.18 -23.41
CA SER A 141 -25.90 -49.16 -22.65
C SER A 141 -25.40 -49.37 -21.21
N GLU A 142 -26.23 -49.04 -20.21
CA GLU A 142 -26.37 -49.80 -18.94
C GLU A 142 -27.37 -50.97 -19.19
N PRO A 143 -27.59 -51.98 -18.30
CA PRO A 143 -27.28 -52.04 -16.86
C PRO A 143 -26.81 -53.42 -16.29
N ASP A 144 -26.51 -53.40 -14.98
CA ASP A 144 -26.97 -54.34 -13.93
C ASP A 144 -25.99 -55.32 -13.22
N ALA A 145 -26.20 -55.35 -11.89
CA ALA A 145 -26.03 -56.39 -10.86
C ALA A 145 -24.65 -56.95 -10.40
N GLN A 146 -24.27 -56.53 -9.18
CA GLN A 146 -23.91 -57.32 -7.97
C GLN A 146 -22.83 -58.43 -8.05
N ASN A 147 -21.71 -58.26 -7.31
CA ASN A 147 -21.52 -58.89 -5.99
C ASN A 147 -20.19 -58.57 -5.28
N ALA A 148 -20.31 -58.58 -3.95
CA ALA A 148 -19.38 -58.46 -2.82
C ALA A 148 -17.90 -58.86 -2.98
N SER A 149 -17.03 -58.13 -2.26
CA SER A 149 -16.04 -58.70 -1.30
C SER A 149 -15.41 -57.60 -0.43
N ASP A 150 -15.19 -57.96 0.83
CA ASP A 150 -14.85 -57.17 2.02
C ASP A 150 -13.46 -56.52 2.08
N GLU A 151 -13.40 -55.53 3.00
CA GLU A 151 -12.27 -55.09 3.83
C GLU A 151 -10.97 -54.58 3.18
N LYS A 152 -10.77 -53.25 3.27
CA LYS A 152 -9.51 -52.73 3.84
C LYS A 152 -9.65 -51.32 4.41
N ALA A 153 -9.22 -51.20 5.66
CA ALA A 153 -9.11 -49.99 6.44
C ALA A 153 -8.45 -48.84 5.67
N ASN A 154 -9.08 -47.67 5.68
CA ASN A 154 -8.40 -46.41 5.45
C ASN A 154 -8.78 -45.41 6.54
N ALA A 155 -7.76 -44.99 7.26
CA ALA A 155 -7.80 -43.92 8.25
C ALA A 155 -8.33 -42.62 7.61
N PRO A 156 -9.04 -41.77 8.34
CA PRO A 156 -9.42 -40.47 7.83
C PRO A 156 -8.16 -39.60 7.73
N GLU A 157 -7.68 -39.36 6.50
CA GLU A 157 -6.82 -38.22 6.22
C GLU A 157 -7.57 -36.96 6.65
N PRO A 158 -6.93 -36.05 7.42
CA PRO A 158 -7.56 -34.78 7.72
C PRO A 158 -7.62 -33.98 6.42
N GLU A 159 -8.82 -33.89 5.83
CA GLU A 159 -9.14 -32.84 4.89
C GLU A 159 -8.76 -31.52 5.55
N THR A 160 -7.63 -30.94 5.14
CA THR A 160 -7.28 -29.57 5.46
C THR A 160 -8.33 -28.70 4.79
N LYS A 161 -9.43 -28.46 5.49
CA LYS A 161 -10.41 -27.45 5.16
C LYS A 161 -9.65 -26.14 5.08
N LYS A 162 -9.27 -25.75 3.85
CA LYS A 162 -8.78 -24.41 3.56
C LYS A 162 -9.81 -23.48 4.19
N SER A 163 -9.39 -22.70 5.18
CA SER A 163 -10.26 -21.74 5.84
C SER A 163 -10.95 -20.91 4.74
N PRO A 164 -12.27 -20.69 4.84
CA PRO A 164 -12.99 -19.95 3.82
C PRO A 164 -12.26 -18.63 3.63
N SER A 165 -11.85 -18.37 2.37
CA SER A 165 -11.22 -17.12 1.97
C SER A 165 -11.96 -15.96 2.64
N ASN A 166 -11.28 -15.19 3.49
CA ASN A 166 -11.83 -14.08 4.26
C ASN A 166 -12.09 -12.85 3.35
N ASP A 167 -12.53 -13.11 2.12
CA ASP A 167 -12.81 -12.10 1.11
C ASP A 167 -14.17 -11.47 1.40
N PRO A 168 -14.23 -10.18 1.77
CA PRO A 168 -15.47 -9.49 2.12
C PRO A 168 -16.46 -9.45 0.95
N LEU A 169 -16.03 -9.66 -0.29
CA LEU A 169 -16.95 -9.72 -1.43
C LEU A 169 -17.93 -10.90 -1.36
N ARG A 170 -17.57 -11.97 -0.65
CA ARG A 170 -18.43 -13.16 -0.52
C ARG A 170 -19.64 -12.91 0.38
N TRP A 171 -19.64 -11.84 1.17
CA TRP A 171 -20.80 -11.44 1.96
C TRP A 171 -22.00 -11.01 1.10
N PHE A 172 -21.75 -10.61 -0.15
CA PHE A 172 -22.79 -10.20 -1.10
C PHE A 172 -23.34 -11.37 -1.95
N GLY A 173 -23.00 -12.62 -1.59
CA GLY A 173 -23.48 -13.82 -2.26
C GLY A 173 -22.37 -14.63 -2.95
N VAL A 174 -22.75 -15.81 -3.45
CA VAL A 174 -21.82 -16.75 -4.09
C VAL A 174 -21.31 -16.22 -5.43
N LEU A 175 -22.16 -15.50 -6.17
CA LEU A 175 -21.81 -14.92 -7.47
C LEU A 175 -21.59 -13.42 -7.34
N VAL A 176 -20.32 -13.02 -7.26
CA VAL A 176 -19.93 -11.61 -7.20
C VAL A 176 -19.93 -11.01 -8.62
N PRO A 177 -20.57 -9.85 -8.87
CA PRO A 177 -20.49 -9.19 -10.17
C PRO A 177 -19.07 -8.71 -10.51
N PRO A 178 -18.65 -8.73 -11.79
CA PRO A 178 -17.36 -8.21 -12.21
C PRO A 178 -17.14 -6.75 -11.80
N ALA A 179 -18.16 -5.90 -11.95
CA ALA A 179 -18.08 -4.49 -11.57
C ALA A 179 -17.83 -4.29 -10.05
N LEU A 180 -18.36 -5.19 -9.21
CA LEU A 180 -18.13 -5.13 -7.76
C LEU A 180 -16.69 -5.54 -7.40
N ARG A 181 -16.12 -6.52 -8.12
CA ARG A 181 -14.68 -6.86 -8.02
C ARG A 181 -13.80 -5.70 -8.47
N SER A 182 -14.13 -5.04 -9.58
CA SER A 182 -13.39 -3.86 -10.06
C SER A 182 -13.46 -2.70 -9.06
N ALA A 183 -14.62 -2.50 -8.42
CA ALA A 183 -14.77 -1.50 -7.36
C ALA A 183 -13.86 -1.82 -6.17
N GLN A 184 -13.88 -3.06 -5.68
CA GLN A 184 -12.99 -3.50 -4.60
C GLN A 184 -11.53 -3.26 -4.98
N GLY A 185 -11.09 -3.71 -6.17
CA GLY A 185 -9.71 -3.52 -6.64
C GLY A 185 -9.31 -2.04 -6.65
N SER A 186 -10.17 -1.16 -7.13
CA SER A 186 -9.91 0.29 -7.18
C SER A 186 -9.74 0.89 -5.78
N PHE A 187 -10.62 0.56 -4.84
CA PHE A 187 -10.51 1.03 -3.45
C PHE A 187 -9.29 0.44 -2.74
N VAL A 188 -8.93 -0.80 -3.05
CA VAL A 188 -7.74 -1.45 -2.51
C VAL A 188 -6.48 -0.74 -2.99
N SER A 189 -6.36 -0.45 -4.28
CA SER A 189 -5.23 0.30 -4.83
C SER A 189 -5.15 1.71 -4.23
N ALA A 190 -6.28 2.38 -4.02
CA ALA A 190 -6.33 3.69 -3.36
C ALA A 190 -5.70 3.66 -1.96
N ILE A 191 -6.03 2.63 -1.16
CA ILE A 191 -5.53 2.51 0.21
C ILE A 191 -4.05 2.13 0.23
N HIS A 192 -3.64 1.15 -0.59
CA HIS A 192 -2.28 0.62 -0.60
C HIS A 192 -1.25 1.61 -1.15
N GLY A 193 -1.61 2.39 -2.17
CA GLY A 193 -0.71 3.40 -2.72
C GLY A 193 -1.02 4.79 -2.14
N PRO A 194 -1.88 5.58 -2.79
CA PRO A 194 -1.99 7.01 -2.52
C PRO A 194 -2.30 7.40 -1.08
N VAL A 195 -3.16 6.67 -0.36
CA VAL A 195 -3.51 7.04 1.02
C VAL A 195 -2.31 6.91 1.97
N ALA A 196 -1.55 5.82 1.85
CA ALA A 196 -0.35 5.60 2.66
C ALA A 196 0.73 6.64 2.33
N GLU A 197 0.96 6.87 1.05
CA GLU A 197 1.91 7.86 0.54
C GLU A 197 1.55 9.28 0.99
N LEU A 198 0.29 9.70 0.84
CA LEU A 198 -0.19 11.02 1.29
C LEU A 198 0.02 11.22 2.78
N SER A 199 -0.18 10.17 3.59
CA SER A 199 0.03 10.24 5.04
C SER A 199 1.50 10.50 5.39
N ASN A 200 2.43 9.87 4.65
CA ASN A 200 3.86 10.09 4.78
C ASN A 200 4.27 11.49 4.28
N LEU A 201 3.83 11.87 3.08
CA LEU A 201 4.14 13.17 2.48
C LEU A 201 3.62 14.34 3.33
N LEU A 202 2.41 14.23 3.89
CA LEU A 202 1.86 15.26 4.78
C LEU A 202 2.70 15.42 6.05
N LYS A 203 3.21 14.31 6.60
CA LYS A 203 4.11 14.34 7.74
C LYS A 203 5.43 15.02 7.37
N ASP A 204 5.99 14.69 6.22
CA ASP A 204 7.25 15.27 5.73
C ASP A 204 7.10 16.78 5.46
N LEU A 205 5.99 17.21 4.85
CA LEU A 205 5.68 18.63 4.65
C LEU A 205 5.66 19.39 5.98
N ARG A 206 4.98 18.85 7.01
CA ARG A 206 4.94 19.48 8.34
C ARG A 206 6.33 19.57 8.97
N GLN A 207 7.13 18.52 8.84
CA GLN A 207 8.50 18.53 9.36
C GLN A 207 9.35 19.60 8.67
N GLN A 208 9.28 19.67 7.34
CA GLN A 208 9.99 20.66 6.53
C GLN A 208 9.54 22.10 6.90
N GLU A 209 8.24 22.34 7.11
CA GLU A 209 7.72 23.65 7.54
C GLU A 209 8.29 24.09 8.90
N ILE A 210 8.41 23.15 9.84
CA ILE A 210 9.01 23.40 11.15
C ILE A 210 10.49 23.79 10.99
N GLU A 211 11.25 23.04 10.18
CA GLU A 211 12.67 23.30 9.93
C GLU A 211 12.90 24.63 9.23
N ILE A 212 12.13 24.92 8.17
CA ILE A 212 12.14 26.23 7.48
C ILE A 212 11.86 27.35 8.48
N GLY A 213 10.86 27.17 9.35
CA GLY A 213 10.54 28.11 10.42
C GLY A 213 11.68 28.31 11.42
N ARG A 214 12.44 27.26 11.75
CA ARG A 214 13.62 27.34 12.64
C ARG A 214 14.78 28.07 11.98
N VAL A 215 15.13 27.71 10.74
CA VAL A 215 16.24 28.34 9.99
C VAL A 215 15.97 29.82 9.76
N ARG A 216 14.74 30.20 9.35
CA ARG A 216 14.36 31.61 9.20
C ARG A 216 14.49 32.41 10.50
N LYS A 217 14.18 31.79 11.65
CA LYS A 217 14.38 32.41 12.96
C LYS A 217 15.86 32.56 13.32
N GLN A 218 16.71 31.61 12.93
CA GLN A 218 18.16 31.70 13.14
C GLN A 218 18.77 32.81 12.29
N ILE A 219 18.43 32.89 11.00
CA ILE A 219 18.89 33.96 10.10
C ILE A 219 18.49 35.34 10.63
N LYS A 220 17.27 35.49 11.18
CA LYS A 220 16.81 36.78 11.74
C LYS A 220 17.55 37.20 13.03
N LYS A 221 18.19 36.25 13.72
CA LYS A 221 18.95 36.51 14.96
C LYS A 221 20.40 36.92 14.70
N LEU A 222 20.92 36.65 13.50
CA LEU A 222 22.22 37.10 13.00
C LEU A 222 22.10 38.49 12.36
#